data_AF-A0AAU2XGE8-F1
#
_entry.id   AF-A0AAU2XGE8-F1
#
_cell.length_a   1.000
_cell.length_b   1.000
_cell.length_c   1.000
_cell.angle_alpha   90.00
_cell.angle_beta   90.00
_cell.angle_gamma   90.00
#
_symmetry.space_group_name_H-M   'P 1'
#
loop_
_entity.id
_entity.type
_entity.pdbx_description
1 polymer ?
#
loop_
_entity_poly.entity_id
_entity_poly.type
_entity_poly.pdbx_seq_one_letter_code
_entity_poly.pdbx_strand_id
1 'polypeptide(L)'
;MRSHGPDDLETLEARGRLAWWTGAAGDAAGARDLAAAWAADTAGVCGPDDPEVLGARGEHAHWTGAAGDPATARDLLAALVDEHTRLLEERATPADVFDPLRGPTLDWRVRHAYWTGMAGDPAAARDLYAELLPDMISLHGPRHGNTVDAYIEAARWIGEAGDPAAARDLYANLIGVQILWRESTVPFATVK
;
A
#
# COMPACT_ATOMS: atom_id res chain seq x y z
N MET A 1 5.33 -2.64 -37.35
CA MET A 1 4.33 -3.69 -37.08
C MET A 1 4.37 -3.91 -35.57
N ARG A 2 3.38 -3.42 -34.81
CA ARG A 2 3.33 -3.66 -33.36
C ARG A 2 2.78 -5.08 -33.17
N SER A 3 3.56 -5.95 -32.56
CA SER A 3 3.16 -7.32 -32.30
C SER A 3 2.35 -7.34 -31.00
N HIS A 4 1.03 -7.50 -31.11
CA HIS A 4 0.16 -7.85 -29.99
C HIS A 4 0.40 -9.32 -29.62
N GLY A 5 1.54 -9.57 -28.99
CA GLY A 5 1.90 -10.88 -28.43
C GLY A 5 1.49 -11.00 -26.96
N PRO A 6 1.61 -12.21 -26.37
CA PRO A 6 1.41 -12.43 -24.94
C PRO A 6 2.36 -11.58 -24.06
N ASP A 7 3.42 -11.03 -24.65
CA ASP A 7 4.47 -10.22 -24.01
C ASP A 7 4.34 -8.72 -24.30
N ASP A 8 3.27 -8.29 -24.98
CA ASP A 8 3.00 -6.87 -25.26
C ASP A 8 2.56 -6.14 -23.97
N LEU A 9 3.05 -4.91 -23.75
CA LEU A 9 2.79 -4.13 -22.54
C LEU A 9 1.28 -3.87 -22.34
N GLU A 10 0.52 -3.68 -23.42
CA GLU A 10 -0.94 -3.56 -23.37
C GLU A 10 -1.61 -4.84 -22.86
N THR A 11 -1.06 -6.01 -23.19
CA THR A 11 -1.55 -7.31 -22.72
C THR A 11 -1.24 -7.50 -21.23
N LEU A 12 -0.07 -7.04 -20.77
CA LEU A 12 0.32 -7.12 -19.35
C LEU A 12 -0.55 -6.22 -18.47
N GLU A 13 -0.84 -5.00 -18.90
CA GLU A 13 -1.78 -4.11 -18.20
C GLU A 13 -3.19 -4.72 -18.11
N ALA A 14 -3.65 -5.37 -19.19
CA ALA A 14 -4.93 -6.06 -19.19
C ALA A 14 -4.98 -7.24 -18.20
N ARG A 15 -3.86 -7.98 -18.02
CA ARG A 15 -3.76 -9.05 -17.01
C ARG A 15 -3.82 -8.50 -15.59
N GLY A 16 -3.12 -7.41 -15.30
CA GLY A 16 -3.19 -6.75 -13.99
C GLY A 16 -4.62 -6.31 -13.65
N ARG A 17 -5.31 -5.69 -14.62
CA ARG A 17 -6.72 -5.31 -14.46
C ARG A 17 -7.63 -6.52 -14.28
N LEU A 18 -7.38 -7.62 -14.98
CA LEU A 18 -8.14 -8.86 -14.80
C LEU A 18 -7.98 -9.43 -13.39
N ALA A 19 -6.76 -9.49 -12.87
CA ALA A 19 -6.50 -9.92 -11.50
C ALA A 19 -7.27 -9.05 -10.50
N TRP A 20 -7.17 -7.73 -10.63
CA TRP A 20 -7.87 -6.77 -9.78
C TRP A 20 -9.39 -6.96 -9.77
N TRP A 21 -10.01 -7.00 -10.97
CA TRP A 21 -11.47 -7.14 -11.07
C TRP A 21 -11.97 -8.52 -10.65
N THR A 22 -11.16 -9.57 -10.80
CA THR A 22 -11.49 -10.92 -10.30
C THR A 22 -11.60 -10.90 -8.78
N GLY A 23 -10.64 -10.26 -8.11
CA GLY A 23 -10.66 -10.13 -6.65
C GLY A 23 -11.77 -9.21 -6.16
N ALA A 24 -12.00 -8.08 -6.86
CA ALA A 24 -13.12 -7.19 -6.57
C ALA A 24 -14.50 -7.85 -6.76
N ALA A 25 -14.60 -8.85 -7.64
CA ALA A 25 -15.80 -9.68 -7.80
C ALA A 25 -15.96 -10.74 -6.68
N GLY A 26 -15.01 -10.82 -5.75
CA GLY A 26 -15.05 -11.71 -4.59
C GLY A 26 -14.21 -12.98 -4.75
N ASP A 27 -13.50 -13.17 -5.87
CA ASP A 27 -12.60 -14.31 -6.08
C ASP A 27 -11.15 -13.93 -5.76
N ALA A 28 -10.84 -13.82 -4.47
CA ALA A 28 -9.50 -13.48 -4.01
C ALA A 28 -8.44 -14.54 -4.39
N ALA A 29 -8.81 -15.83 -4.39
CA ALA A 29 -7.91 -16.90 -4.77
C ALA A 29 -7.57 -16.85 -6.27
N GLY A 30 -8.57 -16.63 -7.13
CA GLY A 30 -8.35 -16.39 -8.56
C GLY A 30 -7.52 -15.15 -8.82
N ALA A 31 -7.78 -14.05 -8.11
CA ALA A 31 -6.99 -12.82 -8.21
C ALA A 31 -5.52 -13.03 -7.85
N ARG A 32 -5.26 -13.79 -6.77
CA ARG A 32 -3.91 -14.19 -6.36
C ARG A 32 -3.20 -14.93 -7.48
N ASP A 33 -3.83 -15.98 -8.02
CA ASP A 33 -3.22 -16.82 -9.05
C ASP A 33 -2.95 -16.03 -10.34
N LEU A 34 -3.87 -15.13 -10.71
CA LEU A 34 -3.69 -14.22 -11.85
C LEU A 34 -2.57 -13.20 -11.63
N ALA A 35 -2.47 -12.61 -10.44
CA ALA A 35 -1.38 -11.67 -10.12
C ALA A 35 -0.01 -12.37 -10.09
N ALA A 36 0.06 -13.61 -9.60
CA ALA A 36 1.28 -14.42 -9.64
C ALA A 36 1.72 -14.71 -11.08
N ALA A 37 0.78 -15.10 -11.95
CA ALA A 37 1.05 -15.33 -13.37
C ALA A 37 1.49 -14.04 -14.08
N TRP A 38 0.82 -12.92 -13.81
CA TRP A 38 1.18 -11.62 -14.35
C TRP A 38 2.60 -11.20 -13.94
N ALA A 39 2.98 -11.38 -12.67
CA ALA A 39 4.34 -11.09 -12.21
C ALA A 39 5.39 -11.96 -12.93
N ALA A 40 5.13 -13.26 -13.09
CA ALA A 40 6.04 -14.18 -13.76
C ALA A 40 6.20 -13.87 -15.26
N ASP A 41 5.10 -13.62 -15.96
CA ASP A 41 5.09 -13.24 -17.38
C ASP A 41 5.85 -11.92 -17.58
N THR A 42 5.55 -10.89 -16.78
CA THR A 42 6.20 -9.57 -16.88
C THR A 42 7.70 -9.67 -16.58
N ALA A 43 8.10 -10.47 -15.59
CA ALA A 43 9.51 -10.67 -15.23
C ALA A 43 10.30 -11.35 -16.35
N GLY A 44 9.67 -12.24 -17.12
CA GLY A 44 10.28 -12.86 -18.30
C GLY A 44 10.60 -11.87 -19.43
N VAL A 45 9.88 -10.74 -19.48
CA VAL A 45 10.02 -9.72 -20.54
C VAL A 45 10.91 -8.56 -20.10
N CYS A 46 10.65 -7.98 -18.93
CA CYS A 46 11.28 -6.74 -18.46
C CYS A 46 12.42 -6.98 -17.45
N GLY A 47 12.52 -8.19 -16.90
CA GLY A 47 13.42 -8.53 -15.79
C GLY A 47 12.76 -8.33 -14.41
N PRO A 48 13.31 -8.96 -13.35
CA PRO A 48 12.66 -9.05 -12.04
C PRO A 48 12.58 -7.71 -11.28
N ASP A 49 13.47 -6.76 -11.57
CA ASP A 49 13.56 -5.47 -10.89
C ASP A 49 12.72 -4.37 -11.58
N ASP A 50 11.94 -4.73 -12.61
CA ASP A 50 11.08 -3.79 -13.30
C ASP A 50 9.92 -3.34 -12.38
N PRO A 51 9.59 -2.04 -12.33
CA PRO A 51 8.53 -1.53 -11.46
C PRO A 51 7.17 -2.21 -11.65
N GLU A 52 6.84 -2.66 -12.87
CA GLU A 52 5.58 -3.35 -13.15
C GLU A 52 5.56 -4.75 -12.53
N VAL A 53 6.70 -5.45 -12.56
CA VAL A 53 6.87 -6.76 -11.90
C VAL A 53 6.71 -6.62 -10.39
N LEU A 54 7.35 -5.61 -9.81
CA LEU A 54 7.24 -5.36 -8.38
C LEU A 54 5.79 -4.97 -7.99
N GLY A 55 5.12 -4.18 -8.82
CA GLY A 55 3.69 -3.87 -8.67
C GLY A 55 2.81 -5.12 -8.67
N ALA A 56 3.02 -6.01 -9.65
CA ALA A 56 2.32 -7.29 -9.74
C ALA A 56 2.58 -8.21 -8.53
N ARG A 57 3.81 -8.24 -8.02
CA ARG A 57 4.17 -8.97 -6.79
C ARG A 57 3.47 -8.40 -5.56
N GLY A 58 3.32 -7.09 -5.46
CA GLY A 58 2.55 -6.42 -4.40
C GLY A 58 1.07 -6.80 -4.44
N GLU A 59 0.46 -6.84 -5.63
CA GLU A 59 -0.91 -7.30 -5.81
C GLU A 59 -1.07 -8.79 -5.48
N HIS A 60 -0.13 -9.63 -5.91
CA HIS A 60 -0.11 -11.04 -5.53
C HIS A 60 -0.09 -11.24 -4.01
N ALA A 61 0.75 -10.48 -3.29
CA ALA A 61 0.81 -10.53 -1.85
C ALA A 61 -0.52 -10.08 -1.20
N HIS A 62 -1.12 -9.00 -1.71
CA HIS A 62 -2.40 -8.52 -1.22
C HIS A 62 -3.52 -9.55 -1.38
N TRP A 63 -3.66 -10.13 -2.57
CA TRP A 63 -4.69 -11.14 -2.84
C TRP A 63 -4.42 -12.45 -2.09
N THR A 64 -3.16 -12.78 -1.78
CA THR A 64 -2.82 -13.89 -0.88
C THR A 64 -3.43 -13.69 0.51
N GLY A 65 -3.31 -12.49 1.06
CA GLY A 65 -3.91 -12.16 2.35
C GLY A 65 -5.44 -12.21 2.29
N ALA A 66 -6.02 -11.62 1.24
CA ALA A 66 -7.46 -11.59 1.02
C ALA A 66 -8.05 -13.00 0.80
N ALA A 67 -7.26 -13.93 0.26
CA ALA A 67 -7.62 -15.34 0.12
C ALA A 67 -7.54 -16.14 1.44
N GLY A 68 -7.20 -15.47 2.55
CA GLY A 68 -7.19 -16.05 3.89
C GLY A 68 -5.81 -16.44 4.41
N ASP A 69 -4.72 -15.99 3.78
CA ASP A 69 -3.35 -16.23 4.23
C ASP A 69 -2.61 -14.92 4.56
N PRO A 70 -2.97 -14.25 5.66
CA PRO A 70 -2.39 -12.97 6.06
C PRO A 70 -0.90 -13.09 6.43
N ALA A 71 -0.46 -14.25 6.93
CA ALA A 71 0.94 -14.47 7.30
C ALA A 71 1.85 -14.51 6.05
N THR A 72 1.46 -15.25 5.02
CA THR A 72 2.20 -15.24 3.75
C THR A 72 2.15 -13.88 3.07
N ALA A 73 1.01 -13.16 3.12
CA ALA A 73 0.92 -11.80 2.60
C ALA A 73 1.90 -10.84 3.28
N ARG A 74 1.99 -10.87 4.61
CA ARG A 74 2.96 -10.12 5.40
C ARG A 74 4.39 -10.42 4.92
N ASP A 75 4.77 -11.69 4.87
CA ASP A 75 6.14 -12.09 4.50
C ASP A 75 6.50 -11.67 3.07
N LEU A 76 5.58 -11.81 2.12
CA LEU A 76 5.79 -11.38 0.74
C LEU A 76 5.99 -9.86 0.63
N LEU A 77 5.21 -9.06 1.38
CA LEU A 77 5.33 -7.60 1.37
C LEU A 77 6.59 -7.14 2.10
N ALA A 78 6.96 -7.77 3.21
CA ALA A 78 8.21 -7.48 3.91
C ALA A 78 9.41 -7.68 2.97
N ALA A 79 9.47 -8.84 2.30
CA ALA A 79 10.53 -9.14 1.35
C ALA A 79 10.55 -8.15 0.17
N LEU A 80 9.38 -7.74 -0.33
CA LEU A 80 9.27 -6.79 -1.44
C LEU A 80 9.75 -5.39 -1.05
N VAL A 81 9.40 -4.92 0.15
CA VAL A 81 9.89 -3.64 0.69
C VAL A 81 11.40 -3.67 0.86
N ASP A 82 11.94 -4.74 1.46
CA ASP A 82 13.38 -4.88 1.70
C ASP A 82 14.18 -4.95 0.39
N GLU A 83 13.68 -5.69 -0.60
CA GLU A 83 14.29 -5.78 -1.94
C GLU A 83 14.27 -4.44 -2.65
N HIS A 84 13.13 -3.75 -2.68
CA HIS A 84 13.03 -2.46 -3.35
C HIS A 84 13.88 -1.39 -2.67
N THR A 85 13.95 -1.36 -1.33
CA THR A 85 14.84 -0.46 -0.59
C THR A 85 16.30 -0.70 -0.99
N ARG A 86 16.77 -1.96 -1.02
CA ARG A 86 18.14 -2.27 -1.46
C ARG A 86 18.40 -1.86 -2.91
N LEU A 87 17.45 -2.11 -3.81
CA LEU A 87 17.57 -1.70 -5.22
C LEU A 87 17.68 -0.17 -5.37
N LEU A 88 16.92 0.59 -4.58
CA LEU A 88 17.02 2.05 -4.56
C LEU A 88 18.38 2.51 -4.02
N GLU A 89 18.88 1.90 -2.94
CA GLU A 89 20.20 2.22 -2.37
C GLU A 89 21.35 1.91 -3.35
N GLU A 90 21.27 0.80 -4.07
CA GLU A 90 22.28 0.38 -5.06
C GLU A 90 22.24 1.24 -6.33
N ARG A 91 21.07 1.73 -6.73
CA ARG A 91 20.86 2.53 -7.95
C ARG A 91 20.96 4.04 -7.71
N ALA A 92 20.90 4.50 -6.47
CA ALA A 92 20.96 5.92 -6.14
C ALA A 92 22.34 6.51 -6.45
N THR A 93 22.40 7.50 -7.33
CA THR A 93 23.45 8.53 -7.25
C THR A 93 23.13 9.46 -6.08
N PRO A 94 24.10 10.19 -5.48
CA PRO A 94 23.82 11.14 -4.39
C PRO A 94 22.79 12.23 -4.73
N ALA A 95 22.52 12.46 -6.02
CA ALA A 95 21.51 13.40 -6.51
C ALA A 95 20.14 12.73 -6.78
N ASP A 96 20.13 11.40 -6.95
CA ASP A 96 18.96 10.56 -7.18
C ASP A 96 18.54 9.79 -5.91
N VAL A 97 18.84 10.32 -4.71
CA VAL A 97 18.06 9.96 -3.50
C VAL A 97 16.64 10.53 -3.69
N PHE A 98 15.97 10.00 -4.71
CA PHE A 98 14.59 10.16 -5.04
C PHE A 98 13.88 9.32 -4.00
N ASP A 99 13.65 9.96 -2.86
CA ASP A 99 12.72 9.61 -1.80
C ASP A 99 12.27 8.12 -1.82
N PRO A 100 12.81 7.28 -0.92
CA PRO A 100 12.39 5.87 -0.73
C PRO A 100 10.87 5.67 -0.57
N LEU A 101 10.13 6.76 -0.35
CA LEU A 101 8.69 6.85 -0.16
C LEU A 101 7.92 7.21 -1.45
N ARG A 102 8.60 7.47 -2.57
CA ARG A 102 7.93 7.73 -3.86
C ARG A 102 7.67 6.45 -4.62
N GLY A 103 6.38 6.18 -4.86
CA GLY A 103 5.92 5.09 -5.72
C GLY A 103 5.28 3.94 -4.93
N PRO A 104 5.21 2.74 -5.52
CA PRO A 104 4.45 1.62 -4.96
C PRO A 104 5.00 1.10 -3.62
N THR A 105 6.24 1.47 -3.22
CA THR A 105 6.82 1.15 -1.90
C THR A 105 5.93 1.59 -0.74
N LEU A 106 5.35 2.79 -0.80
CA LEU A 106 4.53 3.30 0.30
C LEU A 106 3.26 2.46 0.45
N ASP A 107 2.61 2.13 -0.67
CA ASP A 107 1.44 1.23 -0.68
C ASP A 107 1.80 -0.15 -0.12
N TRP A 108 2.94 -0.72 -0.51
CA TRP A 108 3.39 -2.00 0.03
C TRP A 108 3.70 -1.93 1.53
N ARG A 109 4.28 -0.83 2.03
CA ARG A 109 4.50 -0.62 3.48
C ARG A 109 3.17 -0.52 4.25
N VAL A 110 2.18 0.20 3.71
CA VAL A 110 0.82 0.24 4.30
C VAL A 110 0.23 -1.17 4.34
N ARG A 111 0.26 -1.89 3.21
CA ARG A 111 -0.28 -3.26 3.12
C ARG A 111 0.49 -4.23 4.03
N HIS A 112 1.81 -4.05 4.20
CA HIS A 112 2.64 -4.85 5.11
C HIS A 112 2.19 -4.66 6.56
N ALA A 113 2.00 -3.41 7.00
CA ALA A 113 1.50 -3.10 8.33
C ALA A 113 0.10 -3.70 8.56
N TYR A 114 -0.81 -3.53 7.59
CA TYR A 114 -2.15 -4.10 7.63
C TYR A 114 -2.13 -5.63 7.77
N TRP A 115 -1.43 -6.33 6.88
CA TRP A 115 -1.38 -7.79 6.89
C TRP A 115 -0.62 -8.34 8.11
N THR A 116 0.31 -7.57 8.68
CA THR A 116 0.96 -7.93 9.95
C THR A 116 -0.04 -8.04 11.09
N GLY A 117 -0.91 -7.04 11.23
CA GLY A 117 -1.94 -7.08 12.25
C GLY A 117 -2.94 -8.20 11.98
N MET A 118 -3.34 -8.38 10.72
CA MET A 118 -4.25 -9.45 10.32
C MET A 118 -3.67 -10.86 10.53
N ALA A 119 -2.33 -10.99 10.51
CA ALA A 119 -1.63 -12.23 10.86
C ALA A 119 -1.61 -12.50 12.38
N GLY A 120 -2.20 -11.62 13.19
CA GLY A 120 -2.31 -11.78 14.63
C GLY A 120 -1.24 -11.06 15.44
N ASP A 121 -0.50 -10.13 14.83
CA ASP A 121 0.49 -9.30 15.53
C ASP A 121 0.10 -7.81 15.52
N PRO A 122 -0.88 -7.42 16.37
CA PRO A 122 -1.34 -6.03 16.45
C PRO A 122 -0.26 -5.07 16.98
N ALA A 123 0.69 -5.56 17.78
CA ALA A 123 1.77 -4.74 18.32
C ALA A 123 2.77 -4.37 17.22
N ALA A 124 3.19 -5.34 16.40
CA ALA A 124 4.05 -5.07 15.26
C ALA A 124 3.34 -4.20 14.22
N ALA A 125 2.05 -4.41 13.97
CA ALA A 125 1.27 -3.56 13.06
C ALA A 125 1.23 -2.10 13.55
N ARG A 126 0.96 -1.88 14.84
CA ARG A 126 1.03 -0.55 15.46
C ARG A 126 2.38 0.11 15.21
N ASP A 127 3.46 -0.61 15.47
CA ASP A 127 4.82 -0.06 15.35
C ASP A 127 5.15 0.29 13.90
N LEU A 128 4.77 -0.56 12.93
CA LEU A 128 4.91 -0.28 11.50
C LEU A 128 4.11 0.97 11.07
N TYR A 129 2.88 1.14 11.54
CA TYR A 129 2.11 2.35 11.24
C TYR A 129 2.70 3.60 11.90
N ALA A 130 3.24 3.49 13.12
CA ALA A 130 3.89 4.59 13.81
C ALA A 130 5.14 5.08 13.05
N GLU A 131 5.89 4.17 12.43
CA GLU A 131 7.01 4.49 11.55
C GLU A 131 6.58 5.10 10.21
N LEU A 132 5.45 4.67 9.67
CA LEU A 132 4.97 5.07 8.33
C LEU A 132 4.26 6.43 8.32
N LEU A 133 3.56 6.79 9.40
CA LEU A 133 2.72 7.99 9.44
C LEU A 133 3.50 9.31 9.18
N PRO A 134 4.69 9.56 9.77
CA PRO A 134 5.47 10.76 9.47
C PRO A 134 5.77 10.93 7.98
N ASP A 135 6.12 9.84 7.32
CA ASP A 135 6.41 9.77 5.89
C ASP A 135 5.18 10.13 5.06
N MET A 136 4.02 9.52 5.38
CA MET A 136 2.75 9.81 4.70
C MET A 136 2.28 11.25 4.89
N ILE A 137 2.47 11.81 6.09
CA ILE A 137 2.13 13.22 6.39
C ILE A 137 3.03 14.16 5.59
N SER A 138 4.33 13.85 5.51
CA SER A 138 5.29 14.67 4.75
C SER A 138 4.98 14.66 3.25
N LEU A 139 4.70 13.48 2.69
CA LEU A 139 4.51 13.30 1.25
C LEU A 139 3.13 13.75 0.76
N HIS A 140 2.07 13.35 1.46
CA HIS A 140 0.69 13.56 1.01
C HIS A 140 -0.05 14.64 1.82
N GLY A 141 0.50 15.04 2.96
CA GLY A 141 -0.20 15.86 3.93
C GLY A 141 -1.09 15.04 4.87
N PRO A 142 -1.42 15.61 6.04
CA PRO A 142 -2.21 14.92 7.07
C PRO A 142 -3.69 14.70 6.68
N ARG A 143 -4.15 15.32 5.58
CA ARG A 143 -5.56 15.28 5.13
C ARG A 143 -5.79 14.36 3.94
N HIS A 144 -4.73 13.78 3.37
CA HIS A 144 -4.87 12.89 2.24
C HIS A 144 -5.60 11.61 2.66
N GLY A 145 -6.49 11.09 1.81
CA GLY A 145 -7.32 9.90 2.12
C GLY A 145 -6.48 8.75 2.66
N ASN A 146 -5.42 8.37 1.94
CA ASN A 146 -4.52 7.30 2.39
C ASN A 146 -3.88 7.57 3.76
N THR A 147 -3.49 8.82 4.07
CA THR A 147 -2.91 9.17 5.37
C THR A 147 -3.96 9.06 6.47
N VAL A 148 -5.20 9.47 6.20
CA VAL A 148 -6.34 9.30 7.11
C VAL A 148 -6.66 7.83 7.35
N ASP A 149 -6.68 7.02 6.29
CA ASP A 149 -6.93 5.57 6.41
C ASP A 149 -5.82 4.90 7.24
N ALA A 150 -4.56 5.28 7.03
CA ALA A 150 -3.45 4.81 7.86
C ALA A 150 -3.60 5.22 9.34
N TYR A 151 -4.12 6.42 9.64
CA TYR A 151 -4.44 6.80 11.02
C TYR A 151 -5.54 5.94 11.64
N ILE A 152 -6.57 5.61 10.86
CA ILE A 152 -7.67 4.75 11.29
C ILE A 152 -7.15 3.36 11.64
N GLU A 153 -6.31 2.79 10.77
CA GLU A 153 -5.68 1.49 11.00
C GLU A 153 -4.72 1.54 12.19
N ALA A 154 -3.88 2.57 12.30
CA ALA A 154 -2.99 2.75 13.45
C ALA A 154 -3.76 2.76 14.78
N ALA A 155 -4.86 3.53 14.85
CA ALA A 155 -5.71 3.59 16.04
C ALA A 155 -6.33 2.23 16.38
N ARG A 156 -6.78 1.47 15.36
CA ARG A 156 -7.29 0.10 15.51
C ARG A 156 -6.23 -0.81 16.14
N TRP A 157 -5.03 -0.84 15.58
CA TRP A 157 -3.95 -1.71 16.05
C TRP A 157 -3.41 -1.32 17.43
N ILE A 158 -3.39 -0.02 17.78
CA ILE A 158 -3.10 0.43 19.15
C ILE A 158 -4.07 -0.19 20.16
N GLY A 159 -5.37 -0.20 19.84
CA GLY A 159 -6.40 -0.78 20.70
C GLY A 159 -6.25 -2.29 20.82
N GLU A 160 -6.05 -3.00 19.70
CA GLU A 160 -5.86 -4.45 19.68
C GLU A 160 -4.54 -4.89 20.34
N ALA A 161 -3.51 -4.03 20.35
CA ALA A 161 -2.27 -4.23 21.09
C ALA A 161 -2.42 -4.01 22.62
N GLY A 162 -3.62 -3.65 23.10
CA GLY A 162 -3.94 -3.55 24.52
C GLY A 162 -3.99 -2.12 25.07
N ASP A 163 -3.96 -1.08 24.22
CA ASP A 163 -4.13 0.32 24.65
C ASP A 163 -5.40 0.97 24.06
N PRO A 164 -6.60 0.56 24.52
CA PRO A 164 -7.85 1.12 24.02
C PRO A 164 -8.03 2.61 24.35
N ALA A 165 -7.33 3.13 25.37
CA ALA A 165 -7.39 4.54 25.73
C ALA A 165 -6.68 5.40 24.68
N ALA A 166 -5.45 5.02 24.31
CA ALA A 166 -4.72 5.70 23.25
C ALA A 166 -5.42 5.58 21.89
N ALA A 167 -6.02 4.43 21.58
CA ALA A 167 -6.83 4.25 20.37
C ALA A 167 -8.02 5.22 20.32
N ARG A 168 -8.78 5.32 21.42
CA ARG A 168 -9.89 6.27 21.53
C ARG A 168 -9.44 7.71 21.34
N ASP A 169 -8.34 8.09 21.99
CA ASP A 169 -7.85 9.47 21.95
C ASP A 169 -7.35 9.84 20.54
N LEU A 170 -6.72 8.90 19.82
CA LEU A 170 -6.32 9.07 18.42
C LEU A 170 -7.53 9.21 17.48
N TYR A 171 -8.56 8.36 17.64
CA TYR A 171 -9.80 8.52 16.87
C TYR A 171 -10.52 9.85 17.15
N ALA A 172 -10.57 10.26 18.42
CA ALA A 172 -11.18 11.53 18.81
C ALA A 172 -10.44 12.72 18.18
N ASN A 173 -9.11 12.66 18.13
CA ASN A 173 -8.29 13.66 17.45
C ASN A 173 -8.59 13.70 15.94
N LEU A 174 -8.61 12.54 15.27
CA LEU A 174 -8.88 12.45 13.83
C LEU A 174 -10.25 13.03 13.47
N ILE A 175 -11.29 12.71 14.25
CA ILE A 175 -12.64 13.27 14.05
C ILE A 175 -12.64 14.78 14.28
N GLY A 176 -11.97 15.26 15.35
CA GLY A 176 -11.84 16.70 15.61
C GLY A 176 -11.15 17.44 14.47
N VAL A 177 -10.07 16.87 13.92
CA VAL A 177 -9.35 17.38 12.74
C VAL A 177 -10.15 17.25 11.44
N GLN A 178 -11.15 16.38 11.34
CA GLN A 178 -12.01 16.35 10.15
C GLN A 178 -13.16 17.34 10.24
N ILE A 179 -13.76 17.51 11.42
CA ILE A 179 -14.91 18.40 11.65
C ILE A 179 -14.48 19.88 11.64
N LEU A 180 -13.47 20.25 12.44
CA LEU A 180 -13.01 21.65 12.55
C LEU A 180 -12.54 22.20 11.19
N TRP A 181 -12.07 21.32 10.30
CA TRP A 181 -11.52 21.68 9.00
C TRP A 181 -12.56 21.65 7.88
N ARG A 182 -13.73 21.05 8.10
CA ARG A 182 -14.92 21.20 7.25
C ARG A 182 -15.68 22.49 7.55
N GLU A 183 -15.64 22.94 8.79
CA GLU A 183 -16.23 24.21 9.21
C GLU A 183 -15.35 25.43 8.85
N SER A 184 -14.06 25.21 8.58
CA SER A 184 -13.10 26.25 8.16
C SER A 184 -13.18 26.65 6.67
N THR A 185 -14.04 26.03 5.86
CA THR A 185 -14.41 26.59 4.54
C THR A 185 -15.43 27.71 4.73
N VAL A 186 -14.94 28.87 5.15
CA VAL A 186 -15.69 30.13 5.09
C VAL A 186 -16.00 30.43 3.61
N PRO A 187 -17.25 30.68 3.22
CA PRO A 187 -17.59 30.95 1.82
C PRO A 187 -17.00 32.29 1.37
N PHE A 188 -16.28 32.29 0.25
CA PHE A 188 -16.04 33.50 -0.53
C PHE A 188 -17.38 34.01 -1.08
N ALA A 189 -17.99 34.98 -0.40
CA ALA A 189 -19.10 35.81 -0.89
C ALA A 189 -19.14 37.08 -0.01
N THR A 190 -19.12 38.33 -0.47
CA THR A 190 -19.07 38.95 -1.80
C THR A 190 -18.57 40.38 -1.58
N VAL A 191 -17.84 40.93 -2.56
CA VAL A 191 -17.53 42.36 -2.69
C VAL A 191 -18.80 43.21 -2.55
N LYS A 192 -18.72 44.30 -1.80
CA LYS A 192 -19.39 45.57 -2.12
C LYS A 192 -18.39 46.70 -2.01
#